data_AF-J1JNP5-F1
#
_entry.id   AF-J1JNP5-F1
#
_cell.length_a   1.000
_cell.length_b   1.000
_cell.length_c   1.000
_cell.angle_alpha   90.00
_cell.angle_beta   90.00
_cell.angle_gamma   90.00
#
_symmetry.space_group_name_H-M   'P 1'
#
loop_
_entity.id
_entity.type
_entity.pdbx_description
1 polymer ?
#
loop_
_entity_poly.entity_id
_entity_poly.type
_entity_poly.pdbx_seq_one_letter_code
_entity_poly.pdbx_strand_id
1 'polypeptide(L)'
;MSARRKLCESVSDMKKGRWQTTFGNQMKGATLGIFGFGRIGKMVAQYAQAFGMSILVYGSERSTQEAKNLGYHFTHSKDKFFIRPDIISVNLRLSDKTREIIQ
;
A
#
# COMPACT_ATOMS: atom_id res chain seq x y z
N MET A 1 -7.89 -1.47 -2.61
CA MET A 1 -8.92 -2.51 -2.82
C MET A 1 -9.14 -2.85 -4.29
N SER A 2 -9.52 -1.89 -5.15
CA SER A 2 -9.84 -2.14 -6.57
C SER A 2 -8.75 -2.93 -7.32
N ALA A 3 -7.48 -2.50 -7.23
CA ALA A 3 -6.36 -3.16 -7.90
C ALA A 3 -6.19 -4.64 -7.47
N ARG A 4 -6.11 -4.92 -6.17
CA ARG A 4 -5.93 -6.29 -5.63
C ARG A 4 -7.13 -7.20 -5.91
N ARG A 5 -8.34 -6.64 -5.88
CA ARG A 5 -9.59 -7.37 -6.13
C ARG A 5 -9.97 -7.50 -7.62
N LYS A 6 -9.19 -6.88 -8.51
CA LYS A 6 -9.48 -6.79 -9.96
C LYS A 6 -10.91 -6.32 -10.25
N LEU A 7 -11.37 -5.32 -9.48
CA LEU A 7 -12.76 -4.88 -9.53
C LEU A 7 -13.12 -4.26 -10.87
N CYS A 8 -12.26 -3.39 -11.42
CA CYS A 8 -12.51 -2.75 -12.71
C CYS A 8 -12.61 -3.77 -13.86
N GLU A 9 -11.76 -4.80 -13.84
CA GLU A 9 -11.77 -5.89 -14.82
C GLU A 9 -13.07 -6.70 -14.70
N SER A 10 -13.42 -7.11 -13.48
CA SER A 10 -14.65 -7.86 -13.20
C SER A 10 -15.91 -7.10 -13.64
N VAL A 11 -15.97 -5.78 -13.40
CA VAL A 11 -17.06 -4.92 -13.86
C VAL A 11 -17.10 -4.83 -15.39
N SER A 12 -15.94 -4.75 -16.06
CA SER A 12 -15.85 -4.71 -17.52
C SER A 12 -16.34 -6.01 -18.15
N ASP A 13 -15.97 -7.16 -17.58
CA ASP A 13 -16.40 -8.47 -18.05
C ASP A 13 -17.89 -8.69 -17.89
N MET A 14 -18.45 -8.31 -16.73
CA MET A 14 -19.88 -8.39 -16.49
C MET A 14 -20.69 -7.57 -17.51
N LYS A 15 -20.23 -6.35 -17.84
CA LYS A 15 -20.85 -5.50 -18.87
C LYS A 15 -20.84 -6.14 -20.27
N LYS A 16 -19.91 -7.06 -20.52
CA LYS A 16 -19.79 -7.80 -21.79
C LYS A 16 -20.51 -9.16 -21.74
N GLY A 17 -21.34 -9.39 -20.73
CA GLY A 17 -22.09 -10.64 -20.54
C GLY A 17 -21.22 -11.81 -20.10
N ARG A 18 -20.00 -11.57 -19.61
CA ARG A 18 -19.11 -12.62 -19.11
C ARG A 18 -19.18 -12.73 -17.60
N TRP A 19 -19.45 -13.95 -17.14
CA TRP A 19 -19.45 -14.36 -15.74
C TRP A 19 -18.79 -15.73 -15.64
N GLN A 20 -17.84 -16.06 -14.76
CA GLN A 20 -17.08 -15.31 -13.76
C GLN A 20 -15.59 -15.52 -14.10
N THR A 21 -14.98 -14.54 -14.79
CA THR A 21 -13.69 -14.71 -15.50
C THR A 21 -12.47 -14.31 -14.70
N THR A 22 -12.63 -13.47 -13.68
CA THR A 22 -11.51 -12.87 -12.96
C THR A 22 -11.60 -13.13 -11.46
N PHE A 23 -10.51 -13.60 -10.87
CA PHE A 23 -10.38 -13.79 -9.43
C PHE A 23 -9.38 -12.78 -8.86
N GLY A 24 -9.88 -11.91 -7.98
CA GLY A 24 -9.04 -11.02 -7.19
C GLY A 24 -8.47 -11.71 -5.95
N ASN A 25 -7.38 -11.19 -5.42
CA ASN A 25 -6.74 -11.70 -4.20
C ASN A 25 -7.40 -11.11 -2.95
N GLN A 26 -7.31 -11.81 -1.82
CA GLN A 26 -7.78 -11.29 -0.53
C GLN A 26 -6.86 -10.16 -0.03
N MET A 27 -7.41 -9.27 0.79
CA MET A 27 -6.67 -8.20 1.48
C MET A 27 -6.09 -8.66 2.82
N LYS A 28 -6.87 -9.41 3.61
CA LYS A 28 -6.43 -9.96 4.90
C LYS A 28 -5.14 -10.76 4.74
N GLY A 29 -4.16 -10.50 5.61
CA GLY A 29 -2.85 -11.15 5.60
C GLY A 29 -1.85 -10.56 4.58
N ALA A 30 -2.30 -9.73 3.64
CA ALA A 30 -1.39 -9.04 2.73
C ALA A 30 -0.65 -7.90 3.44
N THR A 31 0.53 -7.55 2.95
CA THR A 31 1.33 -6.43 3.47
C THR A 31 1.14 -5.18 2.62
N LEU A 32 0.75 -4.08 3.25
CA LEU A 32 0.72 -2.75 2.66
C LEU A 32 2.02 -1.98 3.00
N GLY A 33 2.77 -1.64 1.96
CA GLY A 33 3.90 -0.73 2.03
C GLY A 33 3.42 0.71 1.93
N ILE A 34 3.78 1.56 2.89
CA ILE A 34 3.45 2.99 2.87
C ILE A 34 4.75 3.78 2.74
N PHE A 35 4.90 4.43 1.58
CA PHE A 35 6.01 5.35 1.32
C PHE A 35 5.51 6.78 1.55
N GLY A 36 5.93 7.38 2.66
CA GLY A 36 5.44 8.68 3.12
C GLY A 36 4.37 8.56 4.20
N PHE A 37 4.80 8.54 5.47
CA PHE A 37 3.93 8.32 6.62
C PHE A 37 3.39 9.62 7.24
N GLY A 38 2.88 10.52 6.40
CA GLY A 38 2.22 11.75 6.81
C GLY A 38 0.75 11.54 7.18
N ARG A 39 -0.05 12.61 7.16
CA ARG A 39 -1.50 12.56 7.46
C ARG A 39 -2.24 11.52 6.62
N ILE A 40 -2.01 11.50 5.30
CA ILE A 40 -2.68 10.55 4.38
C ILE A 40 -2.20 9.12 4.63
N GLY A 41 -0.88 8.91 4.73
CA GLY A 41 -0.31 7.59 4.99
C GLY A 41 -0.85 6.96 6.29
N LYS A 42 -1.02 7.76 7.35
CA LYS A 42 -1.61 7.29 8.62
C LYS A 42 -3.08 6.87 8.47
N MET A 43 -3.90 7.66 7.77
CA MET A 43 -5.29 7.28 7.51
C MET A 43 -5.37 6.00 6.67
N VAL A 44 -4.52 5.87 5.65
CA VAL A 44 -4.44 4.67 4.82
C VAL A 44 -4.03 3.45 5.66
N ALA A 45 -3.08 3.60 6.60
CA ALA A 45 -2.69 2.53 7.52
C ALA A 45 -3.87 2.05 8.38
N GLN A 46 -4.66 2.97 8.93
CA GLN A 46 -5.83 2.63 9.74
C GLN A 46 -6.86 1.82 8.93
N TYR A 47 -7.14 2.22 7.70
CA TYR A 47 -8.04 1.43 6.83
C TYR A 47 -7.45 0.06 6.51
N ALA A 48 -6.14 -0.03 6.25
CA ALA A 48 -5.48 -1.30 5.98
C ALA A 48 -5.57 -2.27 7.18
N GLN A 49 -5.43 -1.77 8.42
CA GLN A 49 -5.65 -2.58 9.63
C GLN A 49 -7.08 -3.12 9.71
N ALA A 50 -8.09 -2.30 9.38
CA ALA A 50 -9.48 -2.75 9.35
C ALA A 50 -9.72 -3.89 8.33
N PHE A 51 -8.92 -3.95 7.26
CA PHE A 51 -8.92 -5.06 6.30
C PHE A 51 -8.03 -6.25 6.72
N GLY A 52 -7.40 -6.20 7.90
CA GLY A 52 -6.52 -7.24 8.41
C GLY A 52 -5.18 -7.33 7.68
N MET A 53 -4.68 -6.21 7.16
CA MET A 53 -3.36 -6.14 6.50
C MET A 53 -2.24 -5.84 7.50
N SER A 54 -1.04 -6.34 7.19
CA SER A 54 0.19 -5.90 7.84
C SER A 54 0.67 -4.59 7.22
N ILE A 55 1.28 -3.70 8.00
CA ILE A 55 1.76 -2.40 7.51
C ILE A 55 3.27 -2.33 7.64
N LEU A 56 3.93 -1.98 6.53
CA LEU A 56 5.36 -1.69 6.46
C LEU A 56 5.56 -0.25 6.02
N VAL A 57 6.23 0.56 6.84
CA VAL A 57 6.49 1.97 6.55
C VAL A 57 7.93 2.18 6.09
N TYR A 58 8.11 3.01 5.05
CA TYR A 58 9.40 3.56 4.64
C TYR A 58 9.30 5.07 4.49
N GLY A 59 10.32 5.78 5.00
CA GLY A 59 10.35 7.23 5.02
C GLY A 59 11.47 7.79 5.88
N SER A 60 11.33 9.05 6.29
CA SER A 60 12.26 9.73 7.19
C SER A 60 12.32 9.08 8.57
N GLU A 61 13.37 9.38 9.35
CA GLU A 61 13.51 8.92 10.74
C GLU A 61 12.29 9.24 11.61
N ARG A 62 11.70 10.43 11.41
CA ARG A 62 10.45 10.80 12.06
C ARG A 62 9.30 9.86 11.68
N SER A 63 9.20 9.50 10.40
CA SER A 63 8.15 8.61 9.90
C SER A 63 8.29 7.20 10.49
N THR A 64 9.51 6.68 10.54
CA THR A 64 9.79 5.34 11.10
C THR A 64 9.56 5.30 12.60
N GLN A 65 9.94 6.36 13.33
CA GLN A 65 9.68 6.47 14.76
C GLN A 65 8.18 6.58 15.07
N GLU A 66 7.43 7.39 14.31
CA GLU A 66 5.98 7.48 14.45
C GLU A 66 5.29 6.14 14.12
N ALA A 67 5.76 5.42 13.09
CA ALA A 67 5.27 4.10 12.75
C ALA A 67 5.51 3.10 13.89
N LYS A 68 6.72 3.09 14.47
CA LYS A 68 7.09 2.28 15.63
C LYS A 68 6.17 2.56 16.82
N ASN A 69 5.91 3.83 17.13
CA ASN A 69 5.05 4.23 18.25
C ASN A 69 3.60 3.75 18.07
N LEU A 70 3.14 3.59 16.82
CA LEU A 70 1.81 3.07 16.49
C LEU A 70 1.79 1.54 16.32
N GLY A 71 2.90 0.85 16.57
CA GLY A 71 3.01 -0.61 16.45
C GLY A 71 3.12 -1.12 15.02
N TYR A 72 3.45 -0.26 14.05
CA TYR A 72 3.68 -0.67 12.66
C TYR A 72 5.12 -1.11 12.41
N HIS A 73 5.31 -2.01 11.44
CA HIS A 73 6.65 -2.33 10.98
C HIS A 73 7.22 -1.16 10.17
N PHE A 74 8.53 -1.01 10.22
CA PHE A 74 9.24 -0.02 9.41
C PHE A 74 10.56 -0.59 8.90
N THR A 75 11.12 0.05 7.88
CA THR A 75 12.45 -0.23 7.36
C THR A 75 13.13 1.07 6.96
N HIS A 76 14.46 1.13 7.12
CA HIS A 76 15.29 2.22 6.59
C HIS A 76 15.93 1.86 5.24
N SER A 77 15.81 0.61 4.80
CA SER A 77 16.30 0.15 3.50
C SER A 77 15.19 0.25 2.45
N LYS A 78 15.46 1.02 1.40
CA LYS A 78 14.60 1.18 0.23
C LYS A 78 14.37 -0.17 -0.46
N ASP A 79 15.42 -0.96 -0.67
CA ASP A 79 15.32 -2.26 -1.35
C ASP A 79 14.41 -3.23 -0.58
N LYS A 80 14.59 -3.31 0.75
CA LYS A 80 13.70 -4.12 1.60
C LYS A 80 12.25 -3.64 1.55
N PHE A 81 12.03 -2.34 1.37
CA PHE A 81 10.69 -1.78 1.25
C PHE A 81 10.02 -2.14 -0.08
N PHE A 82 10.74 -2.19 -1.20
CA PHE A 82 10.13 -2.54 -2.49
C PHE A 82 9.94 -4.05 -2.69
N ILE A 83 10.68 -4.89 -1.96
CA ILE A 83 10.59 -6.36 -2.07
C ILE A 83 9.47 -6.96 -1.22
N ARG A 84 9.21 -6.42 -0.02
CA ARG A 84 8.36 -7.09 0.98
C ARG A 84 6.83 -6.92 0.80
N PRO A 85 6.31 -5.73 0.47
CA PRO A 85 4.86 -5.51 0.41
C PRO A 85 4.19 -6.12 -0.82
N ASP A 86 2.95 -6.60 -0.65
CA ASP A 86 2.08 -6.99 -1.77
C ASP A 86 1.56 -5.78 -2.55
N ILE A 87 1.41 -4.65 -1.86
CA ILE A 87 0.83 -3.41 -2.37
C ILE A 87 1.65 -2.25 -1.81
N ILE A 88 1.98 -1.27 -2.65
CA ILE A 88 2.66 -0.05 -2.23
C ILE A 88 1.74 1.15 -2.44
N SER A 89 1.60 1.98 -1.41
CA SER A 89 0.93 3.28 -1.46
C SER A 89 1.96 4.39 -1.26
N VAL A 90 2.04 5.29 -2.24
CA VAL A 90 3.00 6.40 -2.26
C VAL A 90 2.26 7.68 -1.92
N ASN A 91 2.58 8.28 -0.79
CA ASN A 91 1.92 9.46 -0.23
C ASN A 91 2.96 10.56 0.05
N LEU A 92 3.82 10.82 -0.95
CA LEU A 92 4.87 11.83 -0.89
C LEU A 92 4.44 13.11 -1.62
N ARG A 93 4.87 14.27 -1.12
CA ARG A 93 4.80 15.51 -1.88
C ARG A 93 5.83 15.45 -3.01
N LEU A 94 5.42 15.78 -4.24
CA LEU A 94 6.35 15.94 -5.35
C LEU A 94 7.31 17.11 -5.11
N SER A 95 8.59 16.86 -5.34
CA SER A 95 9.72 17.78 -5.21
C SER A 95 10.89 17.21 -6.00
N ASP A 96 11.96 17.99 -6.18
CA ASP A 96 13.16 17.49 -6.86
C ASP A 96 13.75 16.24 -6.20
N LYS A 97 13.61 16.11 -4.87
CA LYS A 97 14.06 14.94 -4.10
C LYS A 97 13.19 13.69 -4.29
N THR A 98 11.95 13.84 -4.76
CA THR A 98 10.97 12.74 -4.89
C THR A 98 10.56 12.46 -6.33
N ARG A 99 11.01 13.30 -7.26
CA ARG A 99 10.89 13.05 -8.69
C ARG A 99 11.64 11.77 -9.02
N GLU A 100 11.01 10.89 -9.80
CA GLU A 100 11.61 9.62 -10.24
C GLU A 100 12.11 8.72 -9.09
N ILE A 101 11.51 8.84 -7.91
CA ILE A 101 11.95 8.10 -6.73
C ILE A 101 11.66 6.59 -6.82
N ILE A 102 10.76 6.19 -7.72
CA ILE A 102 10.47 4.79 -8.04
C ILE A 102 11.18 4.51 -9.37
N GLN A 103 12.14 3.59 -9.33
CA GLN A 103 12.93 3.14 -10.47
C GLN A 103 12.77 1.63 -10.60
#